data_AF-A0AA38KJN8-F1
#
_entry.id   AF-A0AA38KJN8-F1
#
_cell.length_a   1.000
_cell.length_b   1.000
_cell.length_c   1.000
_cell.angle_alpha   90.00
_cell.angle_beta   90.00
_cell.angle_gamma   90.00
#
_symmetry.space_group_name_H-M   'P 1'
#
loop_
_entity.id
_entity.type
_entity.pdbx_description
1 polymer ?
#
loop_
_entity_poly.entity_id
_entity_poly.type
_entity_poly.pdbx_seq_one_letter_code
_entity_poly.pdbx_strand_id
1 'polypeptide(L)'
;IPAVDVKEEDPNAIWTLEFDGSCSTTGSGDGVVLISPNSKIFPSAYKLQFDNTNNTAEYEALLLGLEMARQKGIQNLKVQGDAELIFNQ
;
A
#
# COMPACT_ATOMS: atom_id res chain seq x y z
N ILE A 1 4.40 -28.49 25.45
CA ILE A 1 3.96 -27.43 24.52
C ILE A 1 4.65 -27.73 23.20
N PRO A 2 3.95 -28.12 22.11
CA PRO A 2 4.63 -28.32 20.84
C PRO A 2 5.04 -26.94 20.29
N ALA A 3 6.22 -26.87 19.69
CA ALA A 3 6.72 -25.67 19.04
C ALA A 3 5.70 -25.24 17.97
N VAL A 4 5.17 -24.02 18.11
CA VAL A 4 4.46 -23.37 17.03
C VAL A 4 5.50 -23.19 15.92
N ASP A 5 5.32 -23.90 14.82
CA ASP A 5 6.13 -23.75 13.61
C ASP A 5 5.82 -22.35 13.04
N VAL A 6 6.50 -21.34 13.59
CA VAL A 6 6.52 -20.01 13.01
C VAL A 6 7.38 -20.14 11.77
N LYS A 7 6.75 -20.48 10.65
CA LYS A 7 7.41 -20.43 9.35
C LYS A 7 7.89 -19.01 9.15
N GLU A 8 9.19 -18.78 9.31
CA GLU A 8 9.81 -17.53 8.89
C GLU A 8 9.42 -17.31 7.43
N GLU A 9 8.82 -16.15 7.15
CA GLU A 9 8.53 -15.78 5.77
C GLU A 9 9.85 -15.70 5.02
N ASP A 10 9.92 -16.35 3.85
CA ASP A 10 11.10 -16.33 3.01
C ASP A 10 11.50 -14.86 2.76
N PRO A 11 12.72 -14.44 3.11
CA PRO A 11 13.16 -13.05 2.95
C PRO A 11 13.14 -12.58 1.48
N ASN A 12 13.10 -13.51 0.52
CA ASN A 12 12.95 -13.22 -0.90
C ASN A 12 11.49 -13.23 -1.38
N ALA A 13 10.53 -13.49 -0.49
CA ALA A 13 9.14 -13.58 -0.87
C ALA A 13 8.59 -12.21 -1.28
N ILE A 14 7.85 -12.21 -2.39
CA ILE A 14 7.29 -10.99 -2.98
C ILE A 14 5.97 -10.66 -2.29
N TRP A 15 5.90 -9.46 -1.73
CA TRP A 15 4.67 -8.87 -1.20
C TRP A 15 4.00 -8.03 -2.28
N THR A 16 2.68 -7.94 -2.25
CA THR A 16 1.93 -7.02 -3.13
C THR A 16 1.52 -5.78 -2.34
N LEU A 17 1.77 -4.60 -2.90
CA LEU A 17 1.20 -3.34 -2.46
C LEU A 17 0.13 -2.91 -3.45
N GLU A 18 -1.11 -2.80 -2.99
CA GLU A 18 -2.22 -2.18 -3.69
C GLU A 18 -2.53 -0.83 -3.05
N PHE A 19 -2.76 0.19 -3.86
CA PHE A 19 -3.14 1.51 -3.36
C PHE A 19 -4.21 2.13 -4.26
N ASP A 20 -5.07 2.93 -3.66
CA ASP A 20 -6.13 3.69 -4.32
C ASP A 20 -6.25 5.04 -3.61
N GLY A 21 -6.07 6.12 -4.35
CA GLY A 21 -6.23 7.48 -3.84
C GLY A 21 -7.47 8.08 -4.46
N SER A 22 -8.40 8.54 -3.63
CA SER A 22 -9.60 9.21 -4.11
C SER A 22 -9.70 10.61 -3.51
N CYS A 23 -9.89 11.62 -4.37
CA CYS A 23 -10.28 12.94 -3.92
C CYS A 23 -11.72 13.28 -4.34
N SER A 24 -12.51 13.77 -3.39
CA SER A 24 -13.85 14.31 -3.62
C SER A 24 -13.99 15.71 -3.03
N THR A 25 -15.02 16.45 -3.45
CA THR A 25 -15.32 17.81 -2.96
C THR A 25 -15.65 17.88 -1.46
N THR A 26 -15.90 16.74 -0.81
CA THR A 26 -16.18 16.63 0.63
C THR A 26 -15.01 16.05 1.43
N GLY A 27 -13.92 15.68 0.78
CA GLY A 27 -12.70 15.16 1.39
C GLY A 27 -11.94 14.17 0.50
N SER A 28 -10.67 13.97 0.83
CA SER A 28 -9.76 13.03 0.18
C SER A 28 -9.40 11.89 1.14
N GLY A 29 -9.18 10.70 0.59
CA GLY A 29 -8.81 9.51 1.35
C GLY A 29 -8.03 8.51 0.50
N ASP A 30 -7.06 7.90 1.15
CA ASP A 30 -6.17 6.92 0.54
C ASP A 30 -6.38 5.56 1.18
N GLY A 31 -6.61 4.57 0.34
CA GLY A 31 -6.57 3.16 0.69
C GLY A 31 -5.21 2.58 0.33
N VAL A 32 -4.60 1.89 1.28
CA VAL A 32 -3.35 1.14 1.09
C VAL A 32 -3.53 -0.27 1.62
N VAL A 33 -3.15 -1.26 0.83
CA VAL A 33 -3.26 -2.68 1.18
C VAL A 33 -1.94 -3.37 0.90
N LEU A 34 -1.34 -3.96 1.94
CA LEU A 34 -0.22 -4.88 1.80
C LEU A 34 -0.73 -6.32 1.86
N ILE A 35 -0.34 -7.13 0.89
CA ILE A 35 -0.70 -8.54 0.80
C ILE A 35 0.59 -9.36 0.91
N SER A 36 0.67 -10.19 1.95
CA SER A 36 1.79 -11.12 2.12
C SER A 36 1.79 -12.20 1.03
N PRO A 37 2.91 -12.86 0.77
CA PRO A 37 2.99 -14.06 -0.07
C PRO A 37 2.01 -15.17 0.33
N ASN A 38 1.64 -15.22 1.61
CA ASN A 38 0.68 -16.17 2.18
C ASN A 38 -0.79 -15.69 2.09
N SER A 39 -1.07 -14.69 1.25
CA SER A 39 -2.38 -14.07 1.06
C SER A 39 -2.99 -13.41 2.30
N LYS A 40 -2.19 -13.11 3.33
CA LYS A 40 -2.60 -12.29 4.47
C LYS A 40 -2.66 -10.82 4.06
N ILE A 41 -3.77 -10.17 4.41
CA ILE A 41 -4.07 -8.79 4.03
C ILE A 41 -3.82 -7.87 5.23
N PHE A 42 -3.14 -6.75 4.98
CA PHE A 42 -2.86 -5.69 5.95
C PHE A 42 -3.37 -4.35 5.39
N PRO A 43 -4.65 -4.03 5.63
CA PRO A 43 -5.23 -2.78 5.15
C PRO A 43 -4.80 -1.61 6.03
N SER A 44 -4.66 -0.43 5.43
CA SER A 44 -4.49 0.84 6.11
C SER A 44 -5.20 1.92 5.30
N ALA A 45 -5.89 2.81 6.00
CA ALA A 45 -6.62 3.90 5.40
C ALA A 45 -6.12 5.21 6.01
N TYR A 46 -5.84 6.17 5.15
CA TYR A 46 -5.33 7.47 5.55
C TYR A 46 -6.30 8.55 5.08
N LYS A 47 -6.65 9.46 6.00
CA LYS A 47 -7.41 10.64 5.65
C LYS A 47 -6.43 11.70 5.17
N LEU A 48 -6.51 12.04 3.90
CA LEU A 48 -5.79 13.19 3.37
C LEU A 48 -6.49 14.46 3.84
N GLN A 49 -5.70 15.45 4.27
CA GLN A 49 -6.19 16.73 4.80
C GLN A 49 -6.00 17.89 3.81
N PHE A 50 -5.82 17.58 2.52
CA PHE A 50 -5.48 18.56 1.50
C PHE A 50 -6.51 18.58 0.37
N ASP A 51 -6.73 19.77 -0.20
CA ASP A 51 -7.47 20.01 -1.44
C ASP A 51 -6.65 19.48 -2.64
N ASN A 52 -6.62 18.16 -2.79
CA ASN A 52 -5.73 17.50 -3.74
C ASN A 52 -6.46 17.06 -5.02
N THR A 53 -5.75 16.98 -6.15
CA THR A 53 -6.27 16.28 -7.33
C THR A 53 -6.19 14.76 -7.11
N ASN A 54 -6.95 13.97 -7.87
CA ASN A 54 -6.93 12.50 -7.75
C ASN A 54 -5.49 11.95 -7.84
N ASN A 55 -4.69 12.47 -8.77
CA ASN A 55 -3.29 12.07 -8.96
C ASN A 55 -2.45 12.31 -7.71
N THR A 56 -2.66 13.43 -7.00
CA THR A 56 -1.89 13.72 -5.78
C THR A 56 -2.30 12.78 -4.64
N ALA A 57 -3.57 12.38 -4.56
CA ALA A 57 -4.02 11.38 -3.60
C ALA A 57 -3.37 10.01 -3.86
N GLU A 58 -3.36 9.56 -5.11
CA GLU A 58 -2.70 8.30 -5.49
C GLU A 58 -1.19 8.29 -5.23
N TYR A 59 -0.48 9.41 -5.48
CA TYR A 59 0.94 9.54 -5.16
C TYR A 59 1.22 9.45 -3.64
N GLU A 60 0.41 10.10 -2.82
CA GLU A 60 0.52 10.02 -1.36
C GLU A 60 0.22 8.60 -0.86
N ALA A 61 -0.81 7.95 -1.40
CA ALA A 61 -1.14 6.56 -1.11
C ALA A 61 0.03 5.60 -1.41
N LEU A 62 0.70 5.78 -2.56
CA LEU A 62 1.90 5.01 -2.92
C LEU A 62 3.05 5.25 -1.93
N LEU A 63 3.32 6.52 -1.58
CA LEU A 63 4.39 6.88 -0.65
C LEU A 63 4.16 6.27 0.74
N LEU A 64 2.92 6.34 1.23
CA LEU A 64 2.50 5.74 2.48
C LEU A 64 2.66 4.21 2.45
N GLY A 65 2.26 3.56 1.35
CA GLY A 65 2.43 2.11 1.17
C GLY A 65 3.88 1.66 1.16
N LEU A 66 4.77 2.43 0.53
CA LEU A 66 6.21 2.16 0.55
C LEU A 66 6.81 2.33 1.95
N GLU A 67 6.40 3.37 2.69
CA GLU A 67 6.85 3.58 4.06
C GLU A 67 6.38 2.45 4.99
N MET A 68 5.14 1.98 4.83
CA MET A 68 4.64 0.82 5.56
C MET A 68 5.44 -0.45 5.25
N ALA A 69 5.79 -0.67 3.97
CA ALA A 69 6.61 -1.81 3.57
C ALA A 69 8.00 -1.75 4.21
N ARG A 70 8.62 -0.56 4.20
CA ARG A 70 9.92 -0.30 4.83
C ARG A 70 9.90 -0.57 6.33
N GLN A 71 8.89 -0.08 7.05
CA GLN A 71 8.75 -0.31 8.49
C GLN A 71 8.56 -1.79 8.85
N LYS A 72 7.99 -2.58 7.94
CA LYS A 72 7.84 -4.04 8.09
C LYS A 72 9.07 -4.85 7.68
N GLY A 73 10.12 -4.21 7.16
CA GLY A 73 11.31 -4.89 6.66
C GLY A 73 11.08 -5.70 5.38
N ILE A 74 10.05 -5.37 4.61
CA ILE A 74 9.75 -6.03 3.34
C ILE A 74 10.80 -5.59 2.31
N GLN A 75 11.49 -6.56 1.71
CA GLN A 75 12.56 -6.29 0.74
C GLN A 75 12.08 -6.36 -0.72
N ASN A 76 11.07 -7.19 -1.00
CA ASN A 76 10.57 -7.44 -2.35
C ASN A 76 9.09 -7.07 -2.42
N LEU A 77 8.78 -6.03 -3.19
CA LEU A 77 7.43 -5.48 -3.32
C LEU A 77 7.03 -5.41 -4.79
N LYS A 78 5.87 -5.97 -5.11
CA LYS A 78 5.15 -5.74 -6.36
C LYS A 78 4.11 -4.66 -6.11
N VAL A 79 4.24 -3.53 -6.79
CA VAL A 79 3.30 -2.41 -6.68
C VAL A 79 2.23 -2.54 -7.76
N GLN A 80 0.96 -2.42 -7.36
CA GLN A 80 -0.20 -2.43 -8.23
C GLN A 80 -1.08 -1.23 -7.89
N GLY A 81 -1.37 -0.38 -8.87
CA GLY A 81 -2.26 0.77 -8.75
C GLY A 81 -2.76 1.14 -10.13
N ASP A 82 -3.80 1.97 -10.18
CA ASP A 82 -4.37 2.40 -11.45
C ASP A 82 -3.39 3.31 -12.20
N ALA A 83 -3.17 2.98 -13.48
CA ALA A 83 -2.02 3.45 -14.26
C ALA A 83 -2.26 4.80 -14.99
N GLU A 84 -3.21 5.64 -14.56
CA GLU A 84 -3.36 6.98 -15.14
C GLU A 84 -2.22 7.94 -14.72
N LEU A 85 -1.43 7.54 -13.72
CA LEU A 85 -0.38 8.30 -13.04
C LEU A 85 0.74 8.90 -13.93
N ILE A 86 0.89 8.48 -15.20
CA ILE A 86 2.04 8.85 -16.03
C ILE A 86 1.70 9.87 -17.13
N PHE A 87 0.42 10.09 -17.51
CA PHE A 87 0.14 10.83 -18.75
C PHE A 87 -0.91 11.93 -18.76
N ASN A 88 -1.76 12.14 -17.76
CA ASN A 88 -2.78 13.21 -17.84
C ASN A 88 -2.97 13.98 -16.51
N GLN A 89 -2.57 15.25 -16.50
CA GLN A 89 -3.09 16.33 -15.66
C GLN A 89 -3.57 17.47 -16.56
#